data_AF-A0A7S0BTR6-F1
#
_entry.id   AF-A0A7S0BTR6-F1
#
_cell.length_a   1.000
_cell.length_b   1.000
_cell.length_c   1.000
_cell.angle_alpha   90.00
_cell.angle_beta   90.00
_cell.angle_gamma   90.00
#
_symmetry.space_group_name_H-M   'P 1'
#
loop_
_entity.id
_entity.type
_entity.pdbx_description
1 polymer ?
#
loop_
_entity_poly.entity_id
_entity_poly.type
_entity_poly.pdbx_seq_one_letter_code
_entity_poly.pdbx_strand_id
1 'polypeptide(L)'
;VLIVTDGYIYKGRKVDVNEKNGEIIDKLQSVEHVIFVPFCGQSLPKADENQSKRIEFKVVTSYKPKVDLDSAFKRVPSDHPLYIMYSSGTTGKPKSIVQGWGVFINQIKEHALHLDIGSDSGVFFY
;
A
#
# COMPACT_ATOMS: atom_id res chain seq x y z
N VAL A 1 -4.46 -2.74 -9.63
CA VAL A 1 -3.61 -3.61 -8.78
C VAL A 1 -4.06 -3.47 -7.34
N LEU A 2 -4.13 -4.58 -6.60
CA LEU A 2 -4.40 -4.60 -5.16
C LEU A 2 -3.23 -5.30 -4.46
N ILE A 3 -2.75 -4.77 -3.34
CA ILE A 3 -1.70 -5.39 -2.52
C ILE A 3 -2.33 -5.79 -1.19
N VAL A 4 -2.20 -7.06 -0.81
CA VAL A 4 -2.77 -7.62 0.43
C VAL A 4 -1.76 -8.52 1.12
N THR A 5 -2.04 -8.83 2.38
CA THR A 5 -1.31 -9.83 3.17
C THR A 5 -2.22 -10.97 3.60
N ASP A 6 -1.64 -12.09 4.04
CA ASP A 6 -2.34 -13.24 4.62
C ASP A 6 -2.92 -12.94 6.01
N GLY A 7 -2.29 -12.04 6.74
CA GLY A 7 -2.66 -11.72 8.11
C GLY A 7 -1.69 -10.76 8.76
N TYR A 8 -1.89 -10.54 10.04
CA TYR A 8 -0.96 -9.78 10.87
C TYR A 8 -0.91 -10.33 12.29
N ILE A 9 0.11 -9.96 13.04
CA ILE A 9 0.25 -10.29 14.46
C ILE A 9 -0.04 -9.04 15.27
N TYR A 10 -1.07 -9.09 16.11
CA TYR A 10 -1.43 -8.00 17.01
C TYR A 10 -1.59 -8.53 18.43
N LYS A 11 -0.88 -7.91 19.39
CA LYS A 11 -0.85 -8.34 20.79
C LYS A 11 -0.55 -9.84 20.95
N GLY A 12 0.42 -10.34 20.17
CA GLY A 12 0.83 -11.75 20.17
C GLY A 12 -0.17 -12.73 19.53
N ARG A 13 -1.30 -12.25 18.99
CA ARG A 13 -2.30 -13.08 18.32
C ARG A 13 -2.22 -12.90 16.82
N LYS A 14 -2.27 -14.01 16.09
CA LYS A 14 -2.41 -14.01 14.64
C LYS A 14 -3.85 -13.65 14.28
N VAL A 15 -4.02 -12.68 13.38
CA VAL A 15 -5.28 -12.32 12.75
C VAL A 15 -5.19 -12.72 11.28
N ASP A 16 -6.02 -13.67 10.87
CA ASP A 16 -6.17 -14.08 9.47
C ASP A 16 -7.10 -13.11 8.74
N VAL A 17 -6.75 -12.70 7.53
CA VAL A 17 -7.57 -11.79 6.71
C VAL A 17 -7.88 -12.35 5.32
N ASN A 18 -7.59 -13.63 5.04
CA ASN A 18 -7.76 -14.23 3.73
C ASN A 18 -9.21 -14.24 3.25
N GLU A 19 -10.15 -14.59 4.13
CA GLU A 19 -11.59 -14.58 3.82
C GLU A 19 -12.05 -13.18 3.42
N LYS A 20 -11.71 -12.17 4.23
CA LYS A 20 -12.00 -10.76 3.95
C LYS A 20 -11.36 -10.28 2.64
N ASN A 21 -10.13 -10.70 2.35
CA ASN A 21 -9.47 -10.39 1.08
C ASN A 21 -10.25 -10.96 -0.10
N GLY A 22 -10.73 -12.21 0.01
CA GLY A 22 -11.59 -12.83 -1.00
C GLY A 22 -12.83 -11.98 -1.30
N GLU A 23 -13.58 -11.61 -0.25
CA GLU A 23 -14.76 -10.76 -0.41
C GLU A 23 -14.46 -9.40 -1.07
N ILE A 24 -13.32 -8.79 -0.75
CA ILE A 24 -12.90 -7.51 -1.32
C ILE A 24 -12.54 -7.67 -2.80
N ILE A 25 -11.80 -8.73 -3.15
CA ILE A 25 -11.38 -9.03 -4.52
C ILE A 25 -12.62 -9.27 -5.40
N ASP A 26 -13.58 -10.06 -4.91
CA ASP A 26 -14.82 -10.37 -5.65
C ASP A 26 -15.67 -9.11 -5.91
N LYS A 27 -15.64 -8.13 -5.00
CA LYS A 27 -16.36 -6.85 -5.13
C LYS A 27 -15.63 -5.81 -5.98
N LEU A 28 -14.32 -5.93 -6.17
CA LEU A 28 -13.49 -4.97 -6.90
C LEU A 28 -13.18 -5.46 -8.32
N GLN A 29 -14.19 -5.47 -9.19
CA GLN A 29 -14.08 -5.96 -10.57
C GLN A 29 -13.02 -5.25 -11.44
N SER A 30 -12.60 -4.03 -11.07
CA SER A 30 -11.53 -3.29 -11.77
C SER A 30 -10.11 -3.74 -11.40
N VAL A 31 -9.96 -4.63 -10.42
CA VAL A 31 -8.65 -5.14 -10.00
C VAL A 31 -8.20 -6.27 -10.93
N GLU A 32 -7.21 -5.98 -11.76
CA GLU A 32 -6.63 -6.98 -12.69
C GLU A 32 -5.58 -7.89 -12.03
N HIS A 33 -4.86 -7.37 -11.04
CA HIS A 33 -3.74 -8.04 -10.39
C HIS A 33 -3.80 -7.89 -8.87
N VAL A 34 -3.58 -9.00 -8.16
CA VAL A 34 -3.50 -9.04 -6.70
C VAL A 34 -2.11 -9.49 -6.29
N ILE A 35 -1.33 -8.62 -5.64
CA ILE A 35 0.00 -8.95 -5.10
C ILE A 35 -0.18 -9.41 -3.66
N PHE A 36 0.25 -10.63 -3.36
CA PHE A 36 0.12 -11.22 -2.03
C PHE A 36 1.43 -11.25 -1.27
N VAL A 37 1.47 -10.57 -0.12
CA VAL A 37 2.63 -10.44 0.77
C VAL A 37 2.47 -11.42 1.95
N PRO A 38 3.29 -12.49 2.04
CA PRO A 38 3.15 -13.51 3.08
C PRO A 38 3.76 -13.03 4.40
N PHE A 39 2.99 -12.31 5.22
CA PHE A 39 3.44 -11.76 6.49
C PHE A 39 3.42 -12.80 7.61
N CYS A 40 2.36 -13.62 7.69
CA CYS A 40 2.24 -14.69 8.68
C CYS A 40 2.63 -16.08 8.15
N GLY A 41 3.28 -16.14 6.99
CA GLY A 41 3.81 -17.37 6.39
C GLY A 41 2.75 -18.34 5.85
N GLN A 42 1.48 -17.94 5.72
CA GLN A 42 0.50 -18.73 4.99
C GLN A 42 0.76 -18.61 3.50
N SER A 43 0.72 -19.76 2.82
CA SER A 43 0.62 -19.79 1.37
C SER A 43 -0.75 -19.29 0.93
N LEU A 44 -0.80 -18.74 -0.28
CA LEU A 44 -2.05 -18.44 -0.96
C LEU A 44 -2.97 -19.68 -0.92
N PRO A 45 -4.25 -19.56 -0.54
CA PRO A 45 -5.24 -20.58 -0.83
C PRO A 45 -5.21 -20.86 -2.34
N LYS A 46 -5.34 -22.13 -2.77
CA LYS A 46 -5.41 -22.47 -4.20
C LYS A 46 -6.50 -21.62 -4.87
N ALA A 47 -6.16 -20.93 -5.95
CA ALA A 47 -7.10 -20.07 -6.65
C ALA A 47 -8.14 -20.92 -7.39
N ASP A 48 -9.40 -20.50 -7.34
CA ASP A 48 -10.36 -20.84 -8.39
C ASP A 48 -9.99 -20.06 -9.66
N GLU A 49 -10.18 -20.67 -10.82
CA GLU A 49 -9.72 -20.21 -12.14
C GLU A 49 -10.27 -18.82 -12.59
N ASN A 50 -11.24 -18.26 -11.86
CA ASN A 50 -12.00 -17.06 -12.23
C ASN A 50 -11.61 -15.76 -11.49
N GLN A 51 -10.54 -15.75 -10.68
CA GLN A 51 -10.14 -14.54 -9.91
C GLN A 51 -8.97 -13.77 -10.55
N SER A 52 -8.87 -12.47 -10.23
CA SER A 52 -7.78 -11.56 -10.61
C SER A 52 -6.41 -12.24 -10.56
N LYS A 53 -5.51 -11.93 -11.50
CA LYS A 53 -4.19 -12.60 -11.61
C LYS A 53 -3.39 -12.39 -10.32
N ARG A 54 -3.31 -13.43 -9.48
CA ARG A 54 -2.54 -13.42 -8.24
C ARG A 54 -1.05 -13.45 -8.56
N ILE A 55 -0.28 -12.58 -7.92
CA ILE A 55 1.17 -12.45 -8.08
C ILE A 55 1.80 -12.65 -6.71
N GLU A 56 2.71 -13.62 -6.60
CA GLU A 56 3.51 -13.79 -5.40
C GLU A 56 4.43 -12.60 -5.19
N PHE A 57 4.54 -12.11 -3.96
CA PHE A 57 5.42 -10.97 -3.65
C PHE A 57 6.88 -11.21 -4.06
N LYS A 58 7.38 -12.45 -3.98
CA LYS A 58 8.74 -12.81 -4.44
C LYS A 58 8.96 -12.51 -5.91
N VAL A 59 7.95 -12.67 -6.76
CA VAL A 59 8.05 -12.34 -8.20
C VAL A 59 8.27 -10.83 -8.38
N VAL A 60 7.58 -10.01 -7.58
CA VAL A 60 7.72 -8.55 -7.62
C VAL A 60 9.07 -8.11 -7.08
N THR A 61 9.52 -8.65 -5.94
CA THR A 61 10.77 -8.23 -5.30
C THR A 61 12.03 -8.75 -5.99
N SER A 62 11.94 -9.84 -6.75
CA SER A 62 13.04 -10.34 -7.59
C SER A 62 13.08 -9.71 -8.98
N TYR A 63 12.08 -8.88 -9.33
CA TYR A 63 12.03 -8.22 -10.61
C TYR A 63 13.19 -7.22 -10.74
N LYS A 64 13.97 -7.39 -11.80
CA LYS A 64 15.02 -6.43 -12.17
C LYS A 64 14.49 -5.54 -13.29
N PRO A 65 14.20 -4.26 -13.02
CA PRO A 65 13.75 -3.36 -14.06
C PRO A 65 14.81 -3.28 -15.16
N LYS A 66 14.35 -3.39 -16.42
CA LYS A 66 15.21 -3.23 -17.61
C LYS A 66 15.27 -1.78 -18.09
N VAL A 67 14.76 -0.86 -17.28
CA VAL A 67 14.69 0.57 -17.57
C VAL A 67 15.71 1.29 -16.70
N ASP A 68 16.28 2.37 -17.23
CA ASP A 68 17.01 3.33 -16.43
C ASP A 68 16.04 3.98 -15.44
N LEU A 69 16.32 3.87 -14.15
CA LEU A 69 15.44 4.36 -13.09
C LEU A 69 15.28 5.88 -13.17
N ASP A 70 16.32 6.62 -13.55
CA ASP A 70 16.24 8.08 -13.67
C ASP A 70 15.28 8.50 -14.79
N SER A 71 15.22 7.71 -15.86
CA SER A 71 14.25 7.89 -16.95
C SER A 71 12.83 7.42 -16.60
N ALA A 72 12.70 6.55 -15.58
CA ALA A 72 11.42 5.97 -15.17
C ALA A 72 10.57 6.94 -14.33
N PHE A 73 11.19 7.93 -13.67
CA PHE A 73 10.46 8.94 -12.88
C PHE A 73 9.88 10.04 -13.76
N LYS A 74 8.56 10.05 -13.89
CA LYS A 74 7.84 11.12 -14.59
C LYS A 74 7.77 12.38 -13.73
N ARG A 75 8.26 13.51 -14.25
CA ARG A 75 8.06 14.82 -13.63
C ARG A 75 6.60 15.25 -13.77
N VAL A 76 5.98 15.65 -12.67
CA VAL A 76 4.57 16.04 -12.62
C VAL A 76 4.38 17.30 -11.76
N PRO A 77 3.35 18.13 -12.02
CA PRO A 77 3.02 19.29 -11.18
C PRO A 77 2.74 18.91 -9.71
N SER A 78 2.90 19.84 -8.77
CA SER A 78 2.77 19.59 -7.31
C SER A 78 1.39 19.13 -6.85
N ASP A 79 0.35 19.46 -7.62
CA ASP A 79 -1.04 19.04 -7.43
C ASP A 79 -1.37 17.71 -8.12
N HIS A 80 -0.43 17.10 -8.86
CA HIS A 80 -0.63 15.79 -9.46
C HIS A 80 -0.94 14.76 -8.36
N PRO A 81 -2.07 14.02 -8.44
CA PRO A 81 -2.48 13.07 -7.43
C PRO A 81 -1.36 12.07 -7.10
N LEU A 82 -1.04 11.97 -5.82
CA LEU A 82 -0.06 11.04 -5.28
C LEU A 82 -0.75 9.87 -4.59
N TYR A 83 -1.67 10.17 -3.67
CA TYR A 83 -2.47 9.14 -2.99
C TYR A 83 -3.87 9.64 -2.64
N ILE A 84 -4.76 8.68 -2.35
CA ILE A 84 -6.09 8.90 -1.81
C ILE A 84 -6.13 8.30 -0.41
N MET A 85 -6.42 9.12 0.59
CA MET A 85 -6.69 8.65 1.95
C MET A 85 -8.18 8.66 2.21
N TYR A 86 -8.70 7.55 2.70
CA TYR A 86 -10.09 7.45 3.13
C TYR A 86 -10.18 7.78 4.62
N SER A 87 -11.04 8.73 4.98
CA SER A 87 -11.35 9.04 6.39
C SER A 87 -12.79 8.68 6.74
N SER A 88 -13.00 8.29 8.00
CA SER A 88 -14.33 8.14 8.57
C SER A 88 -14.98 9.52 8.70
N GLY A 89 -15.88 9.85 7.78
CA GLY A 89 -16.75 11.01 7.96
C GLY A 89 -17.66 10.81 9.17
N THR A 90 -18.12 11.90 9.79
CA THR A 90 -19.11 11.85 10.88
C THR A 90 -20.49 11.38 10.39
N THR A 91 -20.75 11.45 9.08
CA THR A 91 -21.96 10.96 8.42
C THR A 91 -21.63 10.42 7.02
N GLY A 92 -22.34 9.37 6.58
CA GLY A 92 -22.28 8.87 5.21
C GLY A 92 -21.08 7.98 4.87
N LYS A 93 -20.79 7.87 3.57
CA LYS A 93 -19.66 7.09 3.05
C LYS A 93 -18.32 7.73 3.44
N PRO A 94 -17.22 6.95 3.58
CA PRO A 94 -15.89 7.50 3.82
C PRO A 94 -15.51 8.57 2.80
N LYS A 95 -14.85 9.64 3.25
CA LYS A 95 -14.40 10.72 2.37
C LYS A 95 -13.10 10.32 1.70
N SER A 96 -13.06 10.38 0.37
CA SER A 96 -11.86 10.18 -0.44
C SER A 96 -11.07 11.48 -0.52
N ILE A 97 -10.00 11.62 0.27
CA ILE A 97 -9.15 12.81 0.28
C ILE A 97 -7.98 12.58 -0.67
N VAL A 98 -7.97 13.29 -1.80
CA VAL A 98 -6.88 13.25 -2.78
C VAL A 98 -5.78 14.24 -2.36
N GLN A 99 -4.53 13.79 -2.33
CA GLN A 99 -3.39 14.65 -2.04
C GLN A 99 -2.37 14.57 -3.18
N GLY A 100 -1.89 15.73 -3.63
CA GLY A 100 -0.78 15.82 -4.58
C GLY A 100 0.57 15.66 -3.90
N TRP A 101 1.65 15.47 -4.67
CA TRP A 101 2.98 15.25 -4.09
C TRP A 101 3.53 16.46 -3.32
N GLY A 102 2.96 17.65 -3.50
CA GLY A 102 3.28 18.83 -2.69
C GLY A 102 3.10 18.63 -1.18
N VAL A 103 2.30 17.63 -0.75
CA VAL A 103 2.19 17.24 0.66
C VAL A 103 3.53 16.86 1.30
N PHE A 104 4.47 16.34 0.52
CA PHE A 104 5.79 15.98 1.02
C PHE A 104 6.60 17.18 1.50
N ILE A 105 6.37 18.37 0.94
CA ILE A 105 7.02 19.60 1.44
C ILE A 105 6.57 19.88 2.87
N ASN A 106 5.28 19.67 3.17
CA ASN A 106 4.77 19.82 4.53
C ASN A 106 5.35 18.77 5.49
N GLN A 107 5.44 17.50 5.05
CA GLN A 107 6.04 16.43 5.86
C GLN A 107 7.52 16.67 6.14
N ILE A 108 8.30 17.12 5.15
CA ILE A 108 9.71 17.46 5.32
C ILE A 108 9.87 18.61 6.32
N LYS A 109 9.05 19.66 6.19
CA LYS A 109 9.04 20.78 7.14
C LYS A 109 8.72 20.31 8.56
N GLU A 110 7.70 19.46 8.73
CA GLU A 110 7.34 18.92 10.04
C GLU A 110 8.46 18.06 10.64
N HIS A 111 9.01 17.13 9.87
CA HIS A 111 10.11 16.28 10.32
C HIS A 111 11.35 17.10 10.71
N ALA A 112 11.79 18.00 9.84
CA ALA A 112 13.03 18.74 10.05
C ALA A 112 12.89 19.85 11.10
N LEU A 113 11.80 20.63 11.08
CA LEU A 113 11.68 21.83 11.92
C LEU A 113 10.91 21.61 13.21
N HIS A 114 9.90 20.74 13.21
CA HIS A 114 9.04 20.55 14.38
C HIS A 114 9.49 19.36 15.23
N LEU A 115 10.11 18.35 14.62
CA LEU A 115 10.53 17.12 15.29
C LEU A 115 12.05 16.96 15.39
N ASP A 116 12.83 17.88 14.80
CA ASP A 116 14.30 17.86 14.77
C ASP A 116 14.85 16.51 14.25
N ILE A 117 14.17 15.93 13.26
CA ILE A 117 14.58 14.68 12.61
C ILE A 117 15.70 15.00 11.61
N GLY A 118 16.89 14.45 11.88
CA GLY A 118 18.07 14.54 11.04
C GLY A 118 18.50 13.18 10.48
N SER A 119 19.65 13.15 9.81
CA SER A 119 20.22 11.94 9.19
C SER A 119 20.54 10.83 10.17
N ASP A 120 20.83 11.18 11.42
CA ASP A 120 21.22 10.25 12.48
C ASP A 120 20.05 9.84 13.39
N SER A 121 18.85 10.40 13.14
CA SER A 121 17.67 10.14 13.97
C SER A 121 17.09 8.75 13.68
N GLY A 122 16.94 7.95 14.73
CA GLY A 122 16.08 6.76 14.71
C GLY A 122 14.63 7.15 14.97
N VAL A 123 13.78 7.12 13.95
CA VAL A 123 12.38 7.53 14.07
C VAL A 123 11.49 6.31 14.33
N PHE A 124 10.73 6.35 15.43
CA PHE A 124 9.71 5.35 15.76
C PHE A 124 8.39 6.06 16.10
N PHE A 125 7.37 5.82 15.28
CA PHE A 125 5.99 6.25 15.51
C PHE A 125 5.13 5.02 15.80
N TYR A 126 4.31 5.08 16.85
CA TYR A 126 3.33 4.06 17.24
C TYR A 126 1.91 4.63 17.15
#